data_AF-A0A2D9MKN4-F1
#
_entry.id   AF-A0A2D9MKN4-F1
#
_cell.length_a   1.000
_cell.length_b   1.000
_cell.length_c   1.000
_cell.angle_alpha   90.00
_cell.angle_beta   90.00
_cell.angle_gamma   90.00
#
_symmetry.space_group_name_H-M   'P 1'
#
loop_
_entity.id
_entity.type
_entity.pdbx_description
1 polymer ?
#
loop_
_entity_poly.entity_id
_entity_poly.type
_entity_poly.pdbx_seq_one_letter_code
_entity_poly.pdbx_strand_id
1 'polypeptide(L)' 'MTDEELIAYNSTVPLEQNVICFKDLRTDSHIRKTRCMTIMDILTEAETNARTIDALNIGPQLF' A
#
# COMPACT_ATOMS: atom_id res chain seq x y z
N MET A 1 -16.52 3.01 -6.27
CA MET A 1 -16.81 2.23 -5.06
C MET A 1 -17.08 3.21 -3.94
N THR A 2 -18.28 3.18 -3.38
CA THR A 2 -18.62 3.97 -2.19
C THR A 2 -18.06 3.27 -0.94
N ASP A 3 -18.10 3.96 0.20
CA ASP A 3 -17.64 3.39 1.47
C ASP A 3 -18.52 2.19 1.88
N GLU A 4 -19.83 2.24 1.59
CA GLU A 4 -20.76 1.13 1.85
C GLU A 4 -20.46 -0.10 0.99
N GLU A 5 -20.18 0.10 -0.30
CA GLU A 5 -19.79 -0.98 -1.21
C GLU A 5 -18.49 -1.66 -0.76
N LEU A 6 -17.53 -0.86 -0.26
CA LEU A 6 -16.25 -1.36 0.24
C LEU A 6 -16.42 -2.20 1.52
N ILE A 7 -17.25 -1.73 2.46
CA ILE A 7 -17.55 -2.46 3.71
C ILE A 7 -18.25 -3.79 3.38
N ALA A 8 -19.24 -3.76 2.49
CA ALA A 8 -19.95 -4.96 2.07
C ALA A 8 -18.98 -5.97 1.43
N TYR A 9 -18.13 -5.51 0.51
CA TYR A 9 -17.10 -6.35 -0.12
C TYR A 9 -16.17 -6.99 0.93
N ASN A 10 -15.55 -6.19 1.80
CA ASN A 10 -14.61 -6.65 2.83
C ASN A 10 -15.24 -7.60 3.87
N SER A 11 -16.57 -7.54 4.05
CA SER A 11 -17.27 -8.50 4.93
C SER A 11 -17.41 -9.90 4.32
N THR A 12 -17.25 -10.03 3.00
CA THR A 12 -17.49 -11.28 2.25
C THR A 12 -16.22 -11.98 1.80
N VAL A 13 -15.07 -11.32 1.87
CA VAL A 13 -13.79 -11.85 1.43
C VAL A 13 -12.86 -12.12 2.62
N PRO A 14 -11.87 -13.02 2.46
CA PRO A 14 -10.83 -13.23 3.47
C PRO A 14 -10.04 -11.95 3.77
N LEU A 15 -9.45 -11.88 4.96
CA LEU A 15 -8.71 -10.70 5.43
C LEU A 15 -7.62 -10.26 4.44
N GLU A 16 -6.90 -11.20 3.84
CA GLU A 16 -5.81 -10.90 2.89
C GLU A 16 -6.31 -10.16 1.64
N GLN A 17 -7.58 -10.36 1.29
CA GLN A 17 -8.24 -9.78 0.12
C GLN A 17 -9.01 -8.50 0.46
N ASN A 18 -9.09 -8.11 1.74
CA ASN A 18 -9.74 -6.86 2.11
C ASN A 18 -9.04 -5.68 1.44
N VAL A 19 -9.83 -4.77 0.90
CA VAL A 19 -9.36 -3.58 0.19
C VAL A 19 -9.37 -2.37 1.13
N ILE A 20 -8.29 -1.60 1.12
CA ILE A 20 -8.12 -0.36 1.86
C ILE A 20 -7.79 0.77 0.86
N CYS A 21 -8.51 1.88 0.96
CA CYS A 21 -8.32 3.05 0.11
C CYS A 21 -7.68 4.21 0.88
N PHE A 22 -6.54 4.69 0.39
CA PHE A 22 -5.80 5.82 0.93
C PHE A 22 -6.02 7.06 0.07
N LYS A 23 -6.20 8.21 0.73
CA LYS A 23 -6.17 9.52 0.06
C LYS A 23 -4.75 10.03 0.11
N ASP A 24 -4.12 10.17 -1.05
CA ASP A 24 -2.76 10.65 -1.17
C ASP A 24 -2.76 12.17 -0.93
N LEU A 25 -2.23 12.60 0.23
CA LEU A 25 -2.24 13.98 0.70
C LEU A 25 -0.98 14.77 0.26
N ARG A 26 -0.23 14.29 -0.74
CA ARG A 26 1.02 14.95 -1.17
C ARG A 26 0.80 16.43 -1.50
N THR A 27 1.56 17.27 -0.79
CA THR A 27 1.28 18.66 -0.40
C THR A 27 1.43 19.75 -1.46
N ASP A 28 1.35 19.46 -2.75
CA ASP A 28 1.47 20.49 -3.81
C ASP A 28 0.58 20.24 -5.04
N SER A 29 -0.13 19.11 -5.07
CA SER A 29 -0.97 18.75 -6.20
C SER A 29 -2.43 19.08 -5.90
N HIS A 30 -3.06 19.91 -6.74
CA HIS A 30 -4.52 20.10 -6.73
C HIS A 30 -5.29 18.80 -7.05
N ILE A 31 -4.59 17.77 -7.53
CA ILE A 31 -5.15 16.46 -7.85
C ILE A 31 -5.12 15.59 -6.59
N ARG A 32 -6.31 15.35 -6.03
CA ARG A 32 -6.52 14.34 -5.00
C ARG A 32 -6.49 12.96 -5.66
N LYS A 33 -5.48 12.15 -5.35
CA LYS A 33 -5.41 10.77 -5.82
C LYS A 33 -5.88 9.84 -4.71
N THR A 34 -6.81 8.94 -5.03
CA THR A 34 -7.19 7.84 -4.15
C THR A 34 -6.53 6.57 -4.66
N ARG A 35 -5.78 5.90 -3.79
CA ARG A 35 -5.11 4.63 -4.09
C ARG A 35 -5.76 3.54 -3.25
N CYS A 36 -6.33 2.51 -3.89
CA CYS A 36 -6.93 1.37 -3.20
C CYS A 36 -6.09 0.13 -3.45
N MET A 37 -5.84 -0.66 -2.40
CA MET A 37 -4.99 -1.86 -2.45
C MET A 37 -5.54 -2.93 -1.51
N THR A 38 -5.24 -4.20 -1.77
CA THR A 38 -5.57 -5.26 -0.81
C THR A 38 -4.59 -5.24 0.38
N ILE A 39 -4.95 -5.90 1.48
CA ILE A 39 -4.03 -6.11 2.61
C ILE A 39 -2.77 -6.84 2.15
N MET A 40 -2.89 -7.84 1.29
CA MET A 40 -1.73 -8.56 0.75
C MET A 40 -0.81 -7.66 -0.08
N ASP A 41 -1.37 -6.76 -0.88
CA ASP A 41 -0.58 -5.79 -1.65
C ASP A 41 0.18 -4.83 -0.73
N ILE A 42 -0.46 -4.36 0.35
CA ILE A 42 0.16 -3.49 1.35
C ILE A 42 1.36 -4.18 1.98
N LEU A 43 1.22 -5.44 2.40
CA LEU A 43 2.29 -6.21 3.02
C LEU A 43 3.44 -6.44 2.02
N THR A 44 3.12 -6.81 0.78
CA THR A 44 4.11 -7.05 -0.27
C THR A 44 4.89 -5.78 -0.61
N GLU A 45 4.21 -4.63 -0.69
CA GLU A 45 4.85 -3.33 -0.91
C GLU A 45 5.74 -2.94 0.28
N ALA A 46 5.26 -3.14 1.52
CA ALA A 46 6.05 -2.87 2.72
C ALA A 46 7.33 -3.73 2.79
N GLU A 47 7.23 -5.03 2.49
CA GLU A 47 8.39 -5.92 2.42
C GLU A 47 9.36 -5.51 1.31
N THR A 48 8.84 -5.18 0.13
CA THR A 48 9.67 -4.74 -1.02
C THR A 48 10.40 -3.45 -0.69
N ASN A 49 9.72 -2.49 -0.04
CA ASN A 49 10.33 -1.24 0.41
C ASN A 49 11.40 -1.50 1.48
N ALA A 50 11.13 -2.39 2.45
CA ALA A 50 12.11 -2.77 3.46
C ALA A 50 13.38 -3.38 2.85
N ARG A 51 13.23 -4.32 1.89
CA ARG A 51 14.36 -4.90 1.15
C ARG A 51 15.13 -3.86 0.35
N THR A 52 14.43 -2.90 -0.26
CA THR A 52 15.07 -1.81 -1.01
C THR A 52 15.88 -0.91 -0.09
N ILE A 53 15.34 -0.56 1.09
CA ILE A 53 16.04 0.23 2.09
C ILE A 53 17.27 -0.53 2.61
N ASP A 54 17.14 -1.83 2.88
CA ASP A 54 18.26 -2.67 3.31
C ASP A 54 19.37 -2.71 2.25
N ALA A 55 19.02 -2.93 0.98
CA ALA A 55 19.96 -2.90 -0.15
C ALA A 55 20.67 -1.54 -0.31
N LEU A 56 20.01 -0.42 0.02
CA LEU A 56 20.63 0.91 0.01
C LEU A 56 21.57 1.13 1.21
N ASN A 57 21.30 0.49 2.35
CA ASN A 57 22.09 0.63 3.57
C ASN A 57 23.29 -0.32 3.63
N ILE A 58 23.25 -1.43 2.89
CA ILE A 58 24.42 -2.27 2.62
C ILE A 58 25.30 -1.49 1.62
N GLY A 59 26.18 -0.63 2.15
CA GLY A 59 27.16 0.12 1.35
C GLY A 59 28.04 -0.79 0.47
N PRO A 60 28.83 -0.23 -0.46
CA PRO A 60 29.69 -1.03 -1.33
C PRO A 60 30.57 -1.91 -0.46
N GLN A 61 30.44 -3.23 -0.61
CA GLN A 61 31.37 -4.18 -0.03
C GLN A 61 32.71 -3.94 -0.73
N LEU A 62 33.56 -3.12 -0.11
CA LEU A 62 34.96 -2.97 -0.48
C LEU A 62 35.64 -4.30 -0.17
N PHE A 63 35.72 -5.16 -1.18
CA PHE A 63 36.66 -6.27 -1.23
C PHE A 63 38.08 -5.74 -1.46
#